data_AF-A0AAX1NCN6-F1
#
_entry.id   AF-A0AAX1NCN6-F1
#
_cell.length_a   1.000
_cell.length_b   1.000
_cell.length_c   1.000
_cell.angle_alpha   90.00
_cell.angle_beta   90.00
_cell.angle_gamma   90.00
#
_symmetry.space_group_name_H-M   'P 1'
#
loop_
_entity.id
_entity.type
_entity.pdbx_description
1 polymer ?
#
loop_
_entity_poly.entity_id
_entity_poly.type
_entity_poly.pdbx_seq_one_letter_code
_entity_poly.pdbx_strand_id
1 'polypeptide(L)'
;MDGTRRNCQWWLIGVLQIIVFNLNAQSAEQLYFRAAYRDVHILDIDSTKHFFTLPMAYGESEILNLPEANDISRLQIDSVLLVYTDHPKDFDFSKLNTDRIKAFANWFDGAIDDPVIRWRIIKQVGGETKKEFSDMFHGIVVYYDKHKRHDLTPEEEVKRRKHIDQKFHHLVKKRLGEDQVLTETTSKVFEKNRDNWNKAVVVSDWTGSMYPYTLDLLSWLIKERAQDQVIGFVFFNDGDTKLSHQKLIGSTGGIYSIKSSKVMPVMDLMSKVKKRGDGGDIPENDIEAIIEAQTNFPDANTFILVADNQSKIRDLELIGNVNHPIHIILNTAEEDHLGIPIVLDDYKKIALFTKGSIYVNNQEFKTIDEIKSLRSKK
;
A
#
# COMPACT_ATOMS: atom_id res chain seq x y z
N MET A 1 -25.82 -17.33 37.78
CA MET A 1 -25.91 -15.95 38.29
C MET A 1 -24.54 -15.61 38.82
N ASP A 2 -23.63 -15.29 37.90
CA ASP A 2 -23.15 -13.92 37.61
C ASP A 2 -21.87 -13.68 38.40
N GLY A 3 -20.70 -13.37 37.84
CA GLY A 3 -20.41 -12.80 36.54
C GLY A 3 -19.47 -11.63 36.75
N THR A 4 -18.15 -11.87 36.75
CA THR A 4 -17.16 -10.77 36.66
C THR A 4 -15.92 -11.24 35.89
N ARG A 5 -16.05 -11.37 34.57
CA ARG A 5 -14.91 -11.22 33.65
C ARG A 5 -14.64 -9.72 33.49
N ARG A 6 -13.65 -9.19 34.22
CA ARG A 6 -13.18 -7.81 34.02
C ARG A 6 -12.21 -7.76 32.82
N ASN A 7 -12.74 -7.23 31.72
CA ASN A 7 -12.09 -6.39 30.70
C ASN A 7 -10.60 -6.62 30.40
N CYS A 8 -10.31 -7.52 29.46
CA CYS A 8 -9.01 -7.67 28.80
C CYS A 8 -8.86 -6.79 27.53
N GLN A 9 -9.83 -5.91 27.24
CA GLN A 9 -9.85 -5.11 25.99
C GLN A 9 -8.98 -3.83 26.03
N TRP A 10 -8.53 -3.37 27.20
CA TRP A 10 -7.76 -2.12 27.30
C TRP A 10 -6.25 -2.29 27.11
N TRP A 11 -5.72 -3.52 27.22
CA TRP A 11 -4.29 -3.78 27.03
C TRP A 11 -3.90 -3.97 25.56
N LEU A 12 -4.79 -4.50 24.72
CA LEU A 12 -4.53 -4.70 23.30
C LEU A 12 -4.50 -3.39 22.50
N ILE A 13 -5.34 -2.40 22.86
CA ILE A 13 -5.33 -1.07 22.22
C ILE A 13 -4.05 -0.30 22.58
N GLY A 14 -3.60 -0.41 23.83
CA GLY A 14 -2.35 0.21 24.29
C GLY A 14 -1.10 -0.37 23.60
N VAL A 15 -1.03 -1.69 23.43
CA VAL A 15 0.10 -2.35 22.76
C VAL A 15 0.12 -2.06 21.26
N LEU A 16 -1.04 -2.05 20.58
CA LEU A 16 -1.12 -1.65 19.17
C LEU A 16 -0.71 -0.18 18.96
N GLN A 17 -1.16 0.73 19.83
CA GLN A 17 -0.73 2.12 19.77
C GLN A 17 0.78 2.25 20.01
N ILE A 18 1.34 1.58 21.03
CA ILE A 18 2.79 1.63 21.31
C ILE A 18 3.62 1.09 20.12
N ILE A 19 3.16 0.05 19.44
CA ILE A 19 3.84 -0.49 18.25
C ILE A 19 3.79 0.50 17.07
N VAL A 20 2.62 1.11 16.80
CA VAL A 20 2.48 2.14 15.75
C VAL A 20 3.31 3.39 16.06
N PHE A 21 3.32 3.85 17.32
CA PHE A 21 4.12 5.00 17.76
C PHE A 21 5.64 4.76 17.60
N ASN A 22 6.14 3.57 17.94
CA ASN A 22 7.57 3.24 17.80
C ASN A 22 8.00 3.10 16.33
N LEU A 23 7.13 2.56 15.46
CA LEU A 23 7.40 2.45 14.02
C LEU A 23 7.42 3.83 13.34
N ASN A 24 6.45 4.70 13.64
CA ASN A 24 6.42 6.07 13.13
C ASN A 24 7.61 6.91 13.60
N ALA A 25 8.12 6.64 14.81
CA ALA A 25 9.27 7.38 15.30
C ALA A 25 10.56 7.04 14.56
N GLN A 26 10.76 5.76 14.25
CA GLN A 26 11.91 5.27 13.51
C GLN A 26 11.85 5.66 12.02
N SER A 27 10.65 5.71 11.43
CA SER A 27 10.48 6.10 10.02
C SER A 27 10.72 7.60 9.78
N ALA A 28 10.29 8.46 10.71
CA ALA A 28 10.52 9.90 10.64
C ALA A 28 12.02 10.26 10.70
N GLU A 29 12.78 9.59 11.56
CA GLU A 29 14.23 9.79 11.68
C GLU A 29 14.96 9.34 10.40
N GLN A 30 14.63 8.15 9.89
CA GLN A 30 15.16 7.67 8.62
C GLN A 30 14.83 8.61 7.46
N LEU A 31 13.62 9.18 7.45
CA LEU A 31 13.21 10.18 6.46
C LEU A 31 14.06 11.45 6.56
N TYR A 32 14.26 11.97 7.76
CA TYR A 32 15.06 13.18 7.98
C TYR A 32 16.48 13.02 7.42
N PHE A 33 17.15 11.91 7.72
CA PHE A 33 18.53 11.68 7.27
C PHE A 33 18.66 11.32 5.79
N ARG A 34 17.61 10.77 5.14
CA ARG A 34 17.63 10.44 3.70
C ARG A 34 17.16 11.58 2.80
N ALA A 35 16.41 12.55 3.34
CA ALA A 35 15.82 13.63 2.56
C ALA A 35 16.91 14.55 1.98
N ALA A 36 16.59 15.22 0.86
CA ALA A 36 17.53 16.15 0.25
C ALA A 36 17.63 17.43 1.10
N TYR A 37 18.83 17.81 1.51
CA TYR A 37 19.10 19.05 2.25
C TYR A 37 19.39 20.21 1.31
N ARG A 38 18.89 21.39 1.65
CA ARG A 38 19.20 22.64 0.96
C ARG A 38 19.30 23.78 1.97
N ASP A 39 20.36 24.55 1.82
CA ASP A 39 20.52 25.82 2.50
C ASP A 39 20.01 26.92 1.57
N VAL A 40 19.17 27.81 2.11
CA VAL A 40 18.63 28.97 1.40
C VAL A 40 18.78 30.20 2.28
N HIS A 41 18.90 31.37 1.68
CA HIS A 41 18.95 32.61 2.47
C HIS A 41 17.66 32.78 3.28
N ILE A 42 16.53 32.84 2.61
CA ILE A 42 15.17 32.79 3.18
C ILE A 42 14.35 31.89 2.27
N LEU A 43 13.40 31.12 2.82
CA LEU A 43 12.51 30.31 2.00
C LEU A 43 11.62 31.23 1.14
N ASP A 44 11.68 31.03 -0.17
CA ASP A 44 10.69 31.55 -1.10
C ASP A 44 9.70 30.42 -1.45
N ILE A 45 8.44 30.59 -1.07
CA ILE A 45 7.38 29.60 -1.34
C ILE A 45 6.90 29.83 -2.78
N ASP A 46 6.94 28.76 -3.58
CA ASP A 46 6.50 28.80 -4.98
C ASP A 46 4.97 28.93 -5.05
N SER A 47 4.51 30.18 -5.08
CA SER A 47 3.08 30.51 -5.12
C SER A 47 2.38 30.15 -6.43
N THR A 48 3.13 29.66 -7.44
CA THR A 48 2.53 29.15 -8.68
C THR A 48 1.89 27.77 -8.51
N LYS A 49 2.20 27.08 -7.41
CA LYS A 49 1.66 25.77 -7.06
C LYS A 49 0.60 25.89 -5.97
N HIS A 50 -0.29 24.91 -5.88
CA HIS A 50 -1.12 24.80 -4.69
C HIS A 50 -0.28 24.33 -3.51
N PHE A 51 -0.36 25.07 -2.42
CA PHE A 51 0.33 24.74 -1.19
C PHE A 51 -0.51 25.11 0.03
N PHE A 52 -0.20 24.47 1.15
CA PHE A 52 -0.59 24.94 2.48
C PHE A 52 0.63 24.86 3.39
N THR A 53 0.62 25.67 4.45
CA THR A 53 1.66 25.68 5.45
C THR A 53 1.12 25.16 6.77
N LEU A 54 1.98 24.47 7.51
CA LEU A 54 1.75 24.05 8.89
C LEU A 54 2.81 24.78 9.72
N PRO A 55 2.52 26.02 10.14
CA PRO A 55 3.48 26.82 10.89
C PRO A 55 3.74 26.18 12.25
N MET A 56 4.98 26.23 12.68
CA MET A 56 5.46 25.81 13.99
C MET A 56 6.22 26.97 14.61
N ALA A 57 6.21 27.10 15.94
CA ALA A 57 6.96 28.16 16.58
C ALA A 57 8.48 27.92 16.47
N TYR A 58 9.25 29.01 16.62
CA TYR A 58 10.71 28.95 16.67
C TYR A 58 11.18 27.96 17.74
N GLY A 59 11.97 26.95 17.34
CA GLY A 59 12.47 25.92 18.26
C GLY A 59 11.45 24.85 18.67
N GLU A 60 10.20 24.93 18.21
CA GLU A 60 9.12 24.01 18.59
C GLU A 60 8.70 23.09 17.44
N SER A 61 8.04 21.97 17.78
CA SER A 61 7.56 20.98 16.82
C SER A 61 6.03 20.87 16.71
N GLU A 62 5.30 21.58 17.55
CA GLU A 62 3.84 21.61 17.52
C GLU A 62 3.32 22.43 16.35
N ILE A 63 2.34 21.87 15.62
CA ILE A 63 1.67 22.56 14.51
C ILE A 63 0.67 23.56 15.10
N LEU A 64 0.89 24.85 14.85
CA LEU A 64 0.09 25.94 15.43
C LEU A 64 -1.30 26.05 14.80
N ASN A 65 -1.43 25.69 13.51
CA ASN A 65 -2.69 25.78 12.80
C ASN A 65 -2.82 24.62 11.80
N LEU A 66 -3.93 23.89 11.88
CA LEU A 66 -4.27 22.82 10.97
C LEU A 66 -5.29 23.32 9.95
N PRO A 67 -5.06 23.14 8.65
CA PRO A 67 -6.07 23.45 7.65
C PRO A 67 -7.26 22.50 7.77
N GLU A 68 -8.43 22.93 7.29
CA GLU A 68 -9.69 22.20 7.48
C GLU A 68 -9.62 20.77 6.91
N ALA A 69 -9.80 19.77 7.78
CA ALA A 69 -9.45 18.37 7.52
C ALA A 69 -10.28 17.68 6.40
N ASN A 70 -11.49 18.17 6.13
CA ASN A 70 -12.45 17.46 5.28
C ASN A 70 -12.02 17.35 3.80
N ASP A 71 -11.17 18.26 3.33
CA ASP A 71 -10.66 18.23 1.95
C ASP A 71 -9.26 17.61 1.84
N ILE A 72 -8.54 17.47 2.96
CA ILE A 72 -7.09 17.21 2.97
C ILE A 72 -6.75 15.73 2.84
N SER A 73 -7.57 14.85 3.42
CA SER A 73 -7.37 13.39 3.31
C SER A 73 -7.43 12.89 1.86
N ARG A 74 -7.97 13.69 0.94
CA ARG A 74 -8.05 13.43 -0.50
C ARG A 74 -7.00 14.18 -1.32
N LEU A 75 -6.23 15.08 -0.71
CA LEU A 75 -5.23 15.85 -1.44
C LEU A 75 -4.07 14.96 -1.83
N GLN A 76 -3.66 15.13 -3.07
CA GLN A 76 -2.47 14.47 -3.56
C GLN A 76 -1.24 15.31 -3.27
N ILE A 77 -0.41 14.85 -2.35
CA ILE A 77 0.84 15.52 -1.98
C ILE A 77 1.95 15.14 -2.98
N ASP A 78 2.57 16.14 -3.60
CA ASP A 78 3.70 15.94 -4.51
C ASP A 78 5.06 16.15 -3.81
N SER A 79 5.12 17.07 -2.85
CA SER A 79 6.34 17.36 -2.10
C SER A 79 6.07 18.03 -0.76
N VAL A 80 6.94 17.75 0.20
CA VAL A 80 6.91 18.31 1.55
C VAL A 80 8.25 18.94 1.85
N LEU A 81 8.24 20.19 2.27
CA LEU A 81 9.41 20.89 2.78
C LEU A 81 9.32 20.95 4.30
N LEU A 82 10.33 20.44 4.99
CA LEU A 82 10.58 20.80 6.38
C LEU A 82 11.47 22.03 6.38
N VAL A 83 11.04 23.10 7.06
CA VAL A 83 11.73 24.38 7.05
C VAL A 83 12.12 24.75 8.47
N TYR A 84 13.41 25.02 8.66
CA TYR A 84 13.99 25.48 9.92
C TYR A 84 15.08 26.52 9.65
N THR A 85 15.65 27.08 10.72
CA THR A 85 16.71 28.09 10.64
C THR A 85 18.01 27.58 11.22
N ASP A 86 19.12 28.13 10.74
CA ASP A 86 20.49 27.87 11.24
C ASP A 86 20.80 28.59 12.57
N HIS A 87 19.81 28.65 13.48
CA HIS A 87 19.97 29.28 14.80
C HIS A 87 19.43 28.37 15.92
N PRO A 88 20.20 28.18 17.01
CA PRO A 88 21.57 28.65 17.18
C PRO A 88 22.53 27.96 16.19
N LYS A 89 23.58 28.67 15.77
CA LYS A 89 24.58 28.13 14.84
C LYS A 89 25.24 26.89 15.45
N ASP A 90 25.61 25.95 14.58
CA ASP A 90 26.31 24.71 14.94
C ASP A 90 25.54 23.79 15.91
N PHE A 91 24.22 23.97 16.03
CA PHE A 91 23.36 23.10 16.83
C PHE A 91 22.86 21.89 16.01
N ASP A 92 22.73 20.74 16.66
CA ASP A 92 22.13 19.57 16.03
C ASP A 92 20.60 19.62 16.11
N PHE A 93 19.98 19.98 14.98
CA PHE A 93 18.51 20.05 14.85
C PHE A 93 17.85 18.71 14.52
N SER A 94 18.60 17.60 14.47
CA SER A 94 18.07 16.28 14.10
C SER A 94 16.84 15.89 14.91
N LYS A 95 16.92 16.06 16.24
CA LYS A 95 15.82 15.74 17.16
C LYS A 95 14.59 16.61 16.89
N LEU A 96 14.77 17.93 16.84
CA LEU A 96 13.69 18.87 16.59
C LEU A 96 13.00 18.58 15.26
N ASN A 97 13.77 18.46 14.18
CA ASN A 97 13.22 18.28 12.84
C ASN A 97 12.58 16.89 12.68
N THR A 98 13.13 15.85 13.31
CA THR A 98 12.47 14.54 13.35
C THR A 98 11.11 14.62 14.06
N ASP A 99 11.02 15.37 15.17
CA ASP A 99 9.75 15.53 15.88
C ASP A 99 8.74 16.37 15.07
N ARG A 100 9.20 17.33 14.26
CA ARG A 100 8.36 18.06 13.29
C ARG A 100 7.80 17.15 12.19
N ILE A 101 8.61 16.22 11.67
CA ILE A 101 8.15 15.21 10.71
C ILE A 101 7.09 14.31 11.35
N LYS A 102 7.28 13.88 12.61
CA LYS A 102 6.29 13.09 13.34
C LYS A 102 4.98 13.85 13.53
N ALA A 103 5.05 15.13 13.91
CA ALA A 103 3.86 15.96 14.06
C ALA A 103 3.04 16.01 12.76
N PHE A 104 3.71 16.16 11.62
CA PHE A 104 3.05 16.09 10.31
C PHE A 104 2.48 14.71 10.00
N ALA A 105 3.24 13.64 10.22
CA ALA A 105 2.81 12.28 9.91
C ALA A 105 1.64 11.80 10.78
N ASN A 106 1.55 12.28 12.02
CA ASN A 106 0.42 12.02 12.90
C ASN A 106 -0.88 12.68 12.39
N TRP A 107 -0.76 13.81 11.70
CA TRP A 107 -1.90 14.52 11.11
C TRP A 107 -2.24 14.03 9.71
N PHE A 108 -1.23 13.80 8.87
CA PHE A 108 -1.36 13.24 7.52
C PHE A 108 -0.74 11.84 7.48
N ASP A 109 -1.58 10.84 7.71
CA ASP A 109 -1.15 9.45 7.69
C ASP A 109 -0.48 9.11 6.34
N GLY A 110 0.61 8.35 6.35
CA GLY A 110 1.30 7.91 5.13
C GLY A 110 2.23 8.94 4.46
N ALA A 111 2.36 10.15 5.00
CA ALA A 111 3.24 11.19 4.45
C ALA A 111 4.73 10.78 4.35
N ILE A 112 5.20 9.95 5.27
CA ILE A 112 6.62 9.51 5.36
C ILE A 112 6.93 8.43 4.31
N ASP A 113 5.90 7.68 3.99
CA ASP A 113 5.93 6.33 3.44
C ASP A 113 5.35 6.28 2.02
N ASP A 114 4.97 7.42 1.48
CA ASP A 114 4.57 7.54 0.09
C ASP A 114 5.79 7.77 -0.81
N PRO A 115 6.09 6.88 -1.78
CA PRO A 115 7.20 7.05 -2.71
C PRO A 115 7.06 8.26 -3.63
N VAL A 116 5.84 8.74 -3.86
CA VAL A 116 5.56 9.92 -4.69
C VAL A 116 6.03 11.18 -3.97
N ILE A 117 5.80 11.26 -2.66
CA ILE A 117 6.11 12.45 -1.87
C ILE A 117 7.62 12.68 -1.84
N ARG A 118 8.03 13.86 -2.35
CA ARG A 118 9.42 14.30 -2.30
C ARG A 118 9.65 15.16 -1.07
N TRP A 119 10.38 14.62 -0.10
CA TRP A 119 10.82 15.36 1.08
C TRP A 119 12.10 16.15 0.83
N ARG A 120 12.12 17.39 1.32
CA ARG A 120 13.31 18.24 1.36
C ARG A 120 13.42 18.91 2.71
N ILE A 121 14.64 18.98 3.22
CA ILE A 121 14.96 19.71 4.45
C ILE A 121 15.58 21.03 4.04
N ILE A 122 14.93 22.13 4.40
CA ILE A 122 15.32 23.50 4.05
C ILE A 122 15.83 24.22 5.29
N LYS A 123 17.11 24.57 5.28
CA LYS A 123 17.74 25.38 6.32
C LYS A 123 17.85 26.83 5.84
N GLN A 124 17.26 27.76 6.59
CA GLN A 124 17.34 29.19 6.32
C GLN A 124 18.53 29.81 7.06
N VAL A 125 19.41 30.51 6.34
CA VAL A 125 20.68 31.05 6.85
C VAL A 125 20.76 32.58 6.86
N GLY A 126 19.75 33.28 6.34
CA GLY A 126 19.79 34.73 6.08
C GLY A 126 19.56 35.65 7.28
N GLY A 127 19.76 35.16 8.51
CA GLY A 127 19.59 35.93 9.74
C GLY A 127 20.90 36.08 10.51
N GLU A 128 20.99 37.12 11.33
CA GLU A 128 22.13 37.40 12.21
C GLU A 128 21.73 37.34 13.68
N THR A 129 20.50 37.74 14.00
CA THR A 129 19.99 37.79 15.38
C THR A 129 18.97 36.68 15.66
N LYS A 130 18.86 36.25 16.92
CA LYS A 130 17.80 35.33 17.37
C LYS A 130 16.42 35.79 16.93
N LYS A 131 16.18 37.11 16.97
CA LYS A 131 14.91 37.72 16.57
C LYS A 131 14.65 37.50 15.08
N GLU A 132 15.60 37.83 14.21
CA GLU A 132 15.47 37.61 12.77
C GLU A 132 15.19 36.14 12.42
N PHE A 133 15.89 35.20 13.06
CA PHE A 133 15.61 33.77 12.87
C PHE A 133 14.27 33.32 13.44
N SER A 134 13.81 33.94 14.53
CA SER A 134 12.48 33.67 15.09
C SER A 134 11.35 34.20 14.20
N ASP A 135 11.61 35.27 13.45
CA ASP A 135 10.63 35.90 12.55
C ASP A 135 10.54 35.18 11.18
N MET A 136 11.51 34.33 10.83
CA MET A 136 11.46 33.48 9.63
C MET A 136 10.38 32.39 9.75
N PHE A 137 10.02 31.77 8.63
CA PHE A 137 9.07 30.64 8.65
C PHE A 137 9.68 29.38 9.26
N HIS A 138 8.99 28.77 10.20
CA HIS A 138 9.32 27.45 10.76
C HIS A 138 8.12 26.54 10.57
N GLY A 139 8.37 25.29 10.18
CA GLY A 139 7.32 24.28 10.06
C GLY A 139 7.36 23.56 8.72
N ILE A 140 6.17 23.18 8.24
CA ILE A 140 6.04 22.36 7.03
C ILE A 140 5.36 23.15 5.92
N VAL A 141 5.88 23.05 4.70
CA VAL A 141 5.19 23.47 3.48
C VAL A 141 4.83 22.24 2.68
N VAL A 142 3.54 22.06 2.41
CA VAL A 142 3.03 20.95 1.62
C VAL A 142 2.59 21.49 0.27
N TYR A 143 3.17 20.96 -0.80
CA TYR A 143 2.68 21.18 -2.16
C TYR A 143 1.79 20.01 -2.56
N TYR A 144 0.62 20.34 -3.08
CA TYR A 144 -0.42 19.38 -3.42
C TYR A 144 -1.14 19.76 -4.72
N ASP A 145 -2.04 18.89 -5.19
CA ASP A 145 -2.94 19.16 -6.31
C ASP A 145 -4.41 19.23 -5.82
N LYS A 146 -5.16 20.30 -6.16
CA LYS A 146 -6.48 20.64 -5.58
C LYS A 146 -7.68 20.23 -6.46
N HIS A 147 -7.47 19.93 -7.74
CA HIS A 147 -8.56 19.63 -8.69
C HIS A 147 -8.20 18.45 -9.60
N LYS A 148 -9.20 17.86 -10.27
CA LYS A 148 -8.95 16.94 -11.40
C LYS A 148 -8.02 17.64 -12.41
N ARG A 149 -6.90 16.99 -12.66
CA ARG A 149 -5.78 17.44 -13.50
C ARG A 149 -6.22 18.16 -14.77
N HIS A 150 -5.49 19.22 -15.13
CA HIS A 150 -5.21 19.44 -16.55
C HIS A 150 -4.40 18.25 -17.05
N ASP A 151 -4.76 17.71 -18.20
CA ASP A 151 -4.02 16.62 -18.82
C ASP A 151 -2.56 17.04 -18.99
N LEU A 152 -1.64 16.24 -18.42
CA LEU A 152 -0.23 16.39 -18.72
C LEU A 152 -0.04 16.20 -20.23
N THR A 153 0.96 16.86 -20.80
CA THR A 153 1.35 16.48 -22.16
C THR A 153 1.84 15.03 -22.15
N PRO A 154 1.72 14.30 -23.27
CA PRO A 154 2.24 12.94 -23.38
C PRO A 154 3.71 12.83 -22.90
N GLU A 155 4.56 13.82 -23.19
CA GLU A 155 5.96 13.84 -22.77
C GLU A 155 6.14 13.97 -21.26
N GLU A 156 5.32 14.81 -20.61
CA GLU A 156 5.36 15.00 -19.15
C GLU A 156 4.87 13.74 -18.42
N GLU A 157 3.84 13.10 -18.96
CA GLU A 157 3.29 11.86 -18.41
C GLU A 157 4.31 10.71 -18.50
N VAL A 158 5.04 10.60 -19.63
CA VAL A 158 6.14 9.65 -19.79
C VAL A 158 7.25 9.91 -18.77
N LYS A 159 7.67 11.17 -18.58
CA LYS A 159 8.71 11.53 -17.60
C LYS A 159 8.28 11.18 -16.18
N ARG A 160 7.02 11.47 -15.83
CA ARG A 160 6.44 11.17 -14.52
C ARG A 160 6.43 9.67 -14.25
N ARG A 161 5.92 8.86 -15.18
CA ARG A 161 5.84 7.40 -15.05
C ARG A 161 7.23 6.79 -14.86
N LYS A 162 8.20 7.21 -15.67
CA LYS A 162 9.60 6.78 -15.56
C LYS A 162 10.21 7.10 -14.19
N HIS A 163 9.91 8.28 -13.63
CA HIS A 163 10.39 8.66 -12.31
C HIS A 163 9.76 7.81 -11.19
N ILE A 164 8.47 7.52 -11.30
CA ILE A 164 7.76 6.62 -10.36
C ILE A 164 8.36 5.21 -10.44
N ASP A 165 8.58 4.69 -11.65
CA ASP A 165 9.17 3.36 -11.88
C ASP A 165 10.55 3.21 -11.23
N GLN A 166 11.44 4.18 -11.44
CA GLN A 166 12.78 4.16 -10.85
C GLN A 166 12.74 4.13 -9.32
N LYS A 167 11.88 4.95 -8.72
CA LYS A 167 11.68 4.97 -7.27
C LYS A 167 11.08 3.67 -6.75
N PHE A 168 10.04 3.17 -7.43
CA PHE A 168 9.35 1.95 -7.04
C PHE A 168 10.30 0.74 -7.09
N HIS A 169 11.06 0.60 -8.18
CA HIS A 169 12.06 -0.46 -8.33
C HIS A 169 13.12 -0.41 -7.23
N HIS A 170 13.64 0.77 -6.90
CA HIS A 170 14.59 0.93 -5.79
C HIS A 170 13.98 0.48 -4.45
N LEU A 171 12.70 0.77 -4.20
CA LEU A 171 12.02 0.36 -2.97
C LEU A 171 11.77 -1.15 -2.89
N VAL A 172 11.33 -1.76 -3.99
CA VAL A 172 11.19 -3.23 -4.09
C VAL A 172 12.51 -3.91 -3.74
N LYS A 173 13.60 -3.49 -4.39
CA LYS A 173 14.94 -4.02 -4.11
C LYS A 173 15.33 -3.87 -2.64
N LYS A 174 15.09 -2.68 -2.07
CA LYS A 174 15.44 -2.37 -0.67
C LYS A 174 14.62 -3.16 0.35
N ARG A 175 13.32 -3.39 0.11
CA ARG A 175 12.39 -3.99 1.09
C ARG A 175 12.22 -5.49 0.94
N LEU A 176 12.27 -5.99 -0.29
CA LEU A 176 12.05 -7.40 -0.62
C LEU A 176 13.33 -8.13 -1.04
N GLY A 177 14.42 -7.40 -1.28
CA GLY A 177 15.74 -7.97 -1.61
C GLY A 177 15.86 -8.49 -3.04
N GLU A 178 14.97 -8.09 -3.94
CA GLU A 178 14.86 -8.67 -5.28
C GLU A 178 14.82 -7.62 -6.37
N ASP A 179 15.51 -7.90 -7.47
CA ASP A 179 15.32 -7.19 -8.75
C ASP A 179 14.20 -7.91 -9.50
N GLN A 180 12.95 -7.57 -9.17
CA GLN A 180 11.77 -8.12 -9.83
C GLN A 180 11.52 -7.43 -11.17
N VAL A 181 11.32 -8.22 -12.22
CA VAL A 181 10.72 -7.74 -13.47
C VAL A 181 9.22 -7.80 -13.28
N LEU A 182 8.58 -6.62 -13.22
CA LEU A 182 7.12 -6.55 -13.07
C LEU A 182 6.45 -7.09 -14.33
N THR A 183 5.31 -7.76 -14.14
CA THR A 183 4.40 -8.08 -15.24
C THR A 183 3.51 -6.86 -15.52
N GLU A 184 2.60 -6.97 -16.49
CA GLU A 184 1.51 -5.99 -16.70
C GLU A 184 0.14 -6.67 -16.58
N THR A 185 0.07 -7.84 -15.95
CA THR A 185 -1.14 -8.67 -15.94
C THR A 185 -2.20 -8.08 -15.02
N THR A 186 -1.85 -7.85 -13.76
CA THR A 186 -2.80 -7.41 -12.74
C THR A 186 -3.22 -5.96 -12.99
N SER A 187 -2.26 -5.10 -13.35
CA SER A 187 -2.52 -3.70 -13.66
C SER A 187 -3.46 -3.53 -14.87
N LYS A 188 -3.28 -4.32 -15.94
CA LYS A 188 -4.19 -4.28 -17.10
C LYS A 188 -5.61 -4.69 -16.73
N VAL A 189 -5.79 -5.70 -15.87
CA VAL A 189 -7.12 -6.11 -15.41
C VAL A 189 -7.76 -5.00 -14.58
N PHE A 190 -7.01 -4.38 -13.67
CA PHE A 190 -7.50 -3.24 -12.89
C PHE A 190 -7.87 -2.05 -13.78
N GLU A 191 -7.02 -1.68 -14.75
CA GLU A 191 -7.29 -0.57 -15.67
C GLU A 191 -8.59 -0.81 -16.46
N LYS A 192 -8.80 -2.01 -17.00
CA LYS A 192 -10.02 -2.34 -17.75
C LYS A 192 -11.29 -2.36 -16.89
N ASN A 193 -11.17 -2.63 -15.59
CA ASN A 193 -12.30 -2.70 -14.67
C ASN A 193 -12.38 -1.46 -13.76
N ARG A 194 -11.61 -0.41 -14.05
CA ARG A 194 -11.43 0.79 -13.23
C ARG A 194 -12.75 1.47 -12.85
N ASP A 195 -13.72 1.48 -13.75
CA ASP A 195 -15.02 2.11 -13.53
C ASP A 195 -15.99 1.26 -12.69
N ASN A 196 -15.75 -0.06 -12.62
CA ASN A 196 -16.63 -1.01 -11.95
C ASN A 196 -16.09 -1.45 -10.58
N TRP A 197 -14.76 -1.48 -10.43
CA TRP A 197 -14.09 -1.88 -9.19
C TRP A 197 -13.83 -0.67 -8.32
N ASN A 198 -14.42 -0.65 -7.13
CA ASN A 198 -14.20 0.36 -6.11
C ASN A 198 -14.19 -0.29 -4.73
N LYS A 199 -13.52 0.34 -3.76
CA LYS A 199 -13.33 -0.23 -2.42
C LYS A 199 -12.91 -1.71 -2.47
N ALA A 200 -11.97 -2.01 -3.36
CA ALA A 200 -11.50 -3.35 -3.60
C ALA A 200 -10.59 -3.82 -2.46
N VAL A 201 -10.68 -5.10 -2.14
CA VAL A 201 -9.74 -5.80 -1.28
C VAL A 201 -9.03 -6.85 -2.11
N VAL A 202 -7.70 -6.79 -2.10
CA VAL A 202 -6.85 -7.70 -2.88
C VAL A 202 -6.37 -8.79 -1.95
N VAL A 203 -6.82 -10.01 -2.19
CA VAL A 203 -6.32 -11.23 -1.59
C VAL A 203 -5.24 -11.77 -2.52
N SER A 204 -4.00 -11.86 -2.04
CA SER A 204 -2.85 -12.22 -2.84
C SER A 204 -2.17 -13.43 -2.24
N ASP A 205 -2.02 -14.47 -3.05
CA ASP A 205 -0.95 -15.45 -2.86
C ASP A 205 0.37 -14.67 -2.81
N TRP A 206 1.14 -14.88 -1.74
CA TRP A 206 2.39 -14.20 -1.50
C TRP A 206 3.58 -15.16 -1.41
N THR A 207 3.59 -16.13 -2.32
CA THR A 207 4.74 -16.99 -2.62
C THR A 207 5.65 -16.37 -3.71
N GLY A 208 6.87 -16.90 -3.84
CA GLY A 208 7.92 -16.32 -4.70
C GLY A 208 7.55 -16.13 -6.17
N SER A 209 6.70 -17.01 -6.72
CA SER A 209 6.22 -16.95 -8.11
C SER A 209 5.19 -15.82 -8.34
N MET A 210 4.54 -15.35 -7.28
CA MET A 210 3.44 -14.39 -7.34
C MET A 210 3.85 -12.94 -7.08
N TYR A 211 5.06 -12.69 -6.57
CA TYR A 211 5.56 -11.33 -6.32
C TYR A 211 5.41 -10.36 -7.50
N PRO A 212 5.74 -10.73 -8.76
CA PRO A 212 5.63 -9.80 -9.88
C PRO A 212 4.21 -9.27 -10.11
N TYR A 213 3.17 -10.05 -9.80
CA TYR A 213 1.77 -9.74 -10.10
C TYR A 213 1.17 -8.74 -9.13
N THR A 214 1.48 -8.86 -7.84
CA THR A 214 0.97 -7.89 -6.85
C THR A 214 1.84 -6.64 -6.79
N LEU A 215 3.14 -6.74 -7.10
CA LEU A 215 4.00 -5.58 -7.28
C LEU A 215 3.62 -4.76 -8.52
N ASP A 216 3.19 -5.40 -9.61
CA ASP A 216 2.60 -4.75 -10.77
C ASP A 216 1.38 -3.90 -10.37
N LEU A 217 0.46 -4.47 -9.59
CA LEU A 217 -0.68 -3.72 -9.06
C LEU A 217 -0.27 -2.53 -8.19
N LEU A 218 0.66 -2.72 -7.24
CA LEU A 218 1.15 -1.62 -6.41
C LEU A 218 1.79 -0.51 -7.24
N SER A 219 2.54 -0.85 -8.29
CA SER A 219 3.12 0.11 -9.23
C SER A 219 2.03 0.90 -9.96
N TRP A 220 1.00 0.20 -10.45
CA TRP A 220 -0.15 0.80 -11.12
C TRP A 220 -0.95 1.74 -10.22
N LEU A 221 -1.22 1.37 -8.97
CA LEU A 221 -1.94 2.23 -8.02
C LEU A 221 -1.27 3.60 -7.87
N ILE A 222 0.07 3.64 -7.87
CA ILE A 222 0.83 4.90 -7.80
C ILE A 222 0.82 5.65 -9.15
N LYS A 223 1.04 4.92 -10.24
CA LYS A 223 1.13 5.48 -11.59
C LYS A 223 -0.20 6.01 -12.12
N GLU A 224 -1.31 5.43 -11.71
CA GLU A 224 -2.65 5.91 -12.11
C GLU A 224 -3.33 6.74 -11.04
N ARG A 225 -2.67 6.92 -9.88
CA ARG A 225 -3.22 7.65 -8.75
C ARG A 225 -4.57 7.05 -8.32
N ALA A 226 -4.63 5.71 -8.30
CA ALA A 226 -5.83 4.90 -8.09
C ALA A 226 -5.85 4.26 -6.68
N GLN A 227 -5.11 4.83 -5.73
CA GLN A 227 -5.01 4.28 -4.36
C GLN A 227 -6.35 4.26 -3.63
N ASP A 228 -7.33 5.09 -4.02
CA ASP A 228 -8.69 5.07 -3.47
C ASP A 228 -9.53 3.89 -3.96
N GLN A 229 -9.12 3.23 -5.04
CA GLN A 229 -9.82 2.05 -5.57
C GLN A 229 -9.60 0.81 -4.71
N VAL A 230 -8.47 0.72 -4.01
CA VAL A 230 -8.12 -0.41 -3.13
C VAL A 230 -8.12 0.08 -1.68
N ILE A 231 -8.88 -0.57 -0.81
CA ILE A 231 -8.95 -0.21 0.62
C ILE A 231 -8.09 -1.10 1.52
N GLY A 232 -7.55 -2.20 0.96
CA GLY A 232 -6.57 -3.00 1.64
C GLY A 232 -6.16 -4.27 0.92
N PHE A 233 -5.24 -4.97 1.56
CA PHE A 233 -4.64 -6.21 1.09
C PHE A 233 -4.75 -7.29 2.15
N VAL A 234 -4.90 -8.52 1.70
CA VAL A 234 -4.72 -9.75 2.48
C VAL A 234 -3.67 -10.59 1.74
N PHE A 235 -2.60 -10.95 2.43
CA PHE A 235 -1.54 -11.81 1.91
C PHE A 235 -1.59 -13.15 2.64
N PHE A 236 -1.35 -14.24 1.92
CA PHE A 236 -1.18 -15.56 2.51
C PHE A 236 0.07 -16.27 1.98
N ASN A 237 0.66 -17.15 2.79
CA ASN A 237 1.91 -17.88 2.50
C ASN A 237 1.85 -19.37 2.87
N ASP A 238 0.64 -19.93 2.91
CA ASP A 238 0.36 -21.32 3.31
C ASP A 238 0.85 -21.72 4.71
N GLY A 239 0.63 -20.87 5.71
CA GLY A 239 0.79 -21.24 7.11
C GLY A 239 2.19 -21.09 7.69
N ASP A 240 2.95 -20.06 7.32
CA ASP A 240 4.22 -19.66 7.98
C ASP A 240 5.24 -20.80 8.14
N THR A 241 5.56 -21.52 7.06
CA THR A 241 6.49 -22.69 7.03
C THR A 241 6.03 -23.92 7.84
N LYS A 242 4.76 -23.99 8.24
CA LYS A 242 4.18 -25.21 8.81
C LYS A 242 4.44 -26.41 7.90
N LEU A 243 4.68 -27.57 8.51
CA LEU A 243 4.75 -28.84 7.79
C LEU A 243 3.34 -29.20 7.28
N SER A 244 3.23 -29.90 6.15
CA SER A 244 1.93 -30.17 5.50
C SER A 244 0.90 -30.84 6.42
N HIS A 245 1.32 -31.71 7.34
CA HIS A 245 0.41 -32.36 8.31
C HIS A 245 -0.14 -31.42 9.40
N GLN A 246 0.44 -30.21 9.54
CA GLN A 246 0.01 -29.17 10.48
C GLN A 246 -0.92 -28.14 9.83
N LYS A 247 -1.07 -28.20 8.50
CA LYS A 247 -1.94 -27.32 7.71
C LYS A 247 -3.36 -27.86 7.69
N LEU A 248 -4.02 -27.77 8.85
CA LEU A 248 -5.40 -28.21 9.04
C LEU A 248 -6.34 -27.17 8.43
N ILE A 249 -7.24 -27.62 7.56
CA ILE A 249 -8.24 -26.77 6.90
C ILE A 249 -8.99 -25.93 7.93
N GLY A 250 -9.06 -24.61 7.69
CA GLY A 250 -9.71 -23.64 8.57
C GLY A 250 -8.82 -23.14 9.72
N SER A 251 -7.57 -23.61 9.78
CA SER A 251 -6.56 -23.16 10.75
C SER A 251 -5.13 -23.23 10.19
N THR A 252 -4.99 -23.19 8.87
CA THR A 252 -3.68 -23.22 8.19
C THR A 252 -2.87 -22.00 8.60
N GLY A 253 -3.51 -20.83 8.67
CA GLY A 253 -2.87 -19.58 9.10
C GLY A 253 -1.93 -19.01 8.04
N GLY A 254 -0.93 -18.22 8.46
CA GLY A 254 -0.06 -17.53 7.51
C GLY A 254 -0.77 -16.42 6.72
N ILE A 255 -1.85 -15.87 7.27
CA ILE A 255 -2.67 -14.84 6.64
C ILE A 255 -2.43 -13.50 7.35
N TYR A 256 -2.26 -12.45 6.56
CA TYR A 256 -1.87 -11.13 7.03
C TYR A 256 -2.64 -10.04 6.29
N SER A 257 -3.30 -9.14 7.01
CA SER A 257 -4.13 -8.09 6.42
C SER A 257 -3.63 -6.67 6.75
N ILE A 258 -3.89 -5.72 5.85
CA ILE A 258 -3.64 -4.29 6.06
C ILE A 258 -4.74 -3.43 5.44
N LYS A 259 -5.29 -2.50 6.22
CA LYS A 259 -6.29 -1.50 5.78
C LYS A 259 -5.61 -0.28 5.17
N SER A 260 -4.88 -0.49 4.08
CA SER A 260 -4.16 0.57 3.38
C SER A 260 -3.80 0.14 1.96
N SER A 261 -3.80 1.08 1.03
CA SER A 261 -3.24 0.94 -0.32
C SER A 261 -1.91 1.68 -0.50
N LYS A 262 -1.36 2.23 0.59
CA LYS A 262 -0.10 2.95 0.56
C LYS A 262 1.05 1.97 0.38
N VAL A 263 1.99 2.36 -0.45
CA VAL A 263 3.02 1.45 -0.98
C VAL A 263 3.95 0.94 0.11
N MET A 264 4.50 1.80 0.95
CA MET A 264 5.45 1.36 1.97
C MET A 264 4.79 0.51 3.07
N PRO A 265 3.62 0.87 3.64
CA PRO A 265 2.95 -0.01 4.60
C PRO A 265 2.63 -1.39 4.02
N VAL A 266 2.19 -1.44 2.75
CA VAL A 266 1.93 -2.71 2.07
C VAL A 266 3.23 -3.48 1.81
N MET A 267 4.30 -2.83 1.34
CA MET A 267 5.61 -3.46 1.13
C MET A 267 6.25 -3.97 2.44
N ASP A 268 6.06 -3.27 3.55
CA ASP A 268 6.55 -3.70 4.86
C ASP A 268 5.78 -4.94 5.34
N LEU A 269 4.47 -5.01 5.08
CA LEU A 269 3.68 -6.23 5.31
C LEU A 269 4.14 -7.38 4.40
N MET A 270 4.31 -7.13 3.10
CA MET A 270 4.84 -8.10 2.14
C MET A 270 6.21 -8.67 2.59
N SER A 271 7.11 -7.80 3.06
CA SER A 271 8.43 -8.20 3.58
C SER A 271 8.29 -9.08 4.83
N LYS A 272 7.32 -8.78 5.70
CA LYS A 272 7.01 -9.59 6.89
C LYS A 272 6.47 -10.97 6.52
N VAL A 273 5.50 -11.04 5.59
CA VAL A 273 4.89 -12.30 5.13
C VAL A 273 5.95 -13.20 4.51
N LYS A 274 6.77 -12.66 3.60
CA LYS A 274 7.89 -13.36 2.96
C LYS A 274 8.88 -13.96 3.97
N LYS A 275 9.23 -13.21 5.03
CA LYS A 275 10.14 -13.70 6.09
C LYS A 275 9.55 -14.83 6.92
N ARG A 276 8.23 -14.96 6.94
CA ARG A 276 7.50 -15.97 7.69
C ARG A 276 7.35 -17.27 6.92
N GLY A 277 7.47 -17.24 5.59
CA GLY A 277 7.41 -18.39 4.71
C GLY A 277 7.08 -17.95 3.28
N ASP A 278 7.44 -18.81 2.32
CA ASP A 278 7.18 -18.65 0.89
C ASP A 278 6.43 -19.87 0.31
N GLY A 279 5.73 -20.61 1.16
CA GLY A 279 5.03 -21.85 0.84
C GLY A 279 5.65 -23.09 1.51
N GLY A 280 5.29 -24.29 1.02
CA GLY A 280 5.97 -25.52 1.45
C GLY A 280 5.53 -26.78 0.71
N ASP A 281 4.23 -26.99 0.58
CA ASP A 281 3.64 -27.98 -0.33
C ASP A 281 2.78 -27.27 -1.37
N ILE A 282 2.38 -28.00 -2.42
CA ILE A 282 1.74 -27.41 -3.60
C ILE A 282 0.34 -26.85 -3.30
N PRO A 283 -0.52 -27.46 -2.46
CA PRO A 283 -1.83 -26.89 -2.18
C PRO A 283 -1.77 -25.67 -1.25
N GLU A 284 -2.57 -24.64 -1.51
CA GLU A 284 -2.56 -23.35 -0.81
C GLU A 284 -3.88 -23.11 -0.02
N ASN A 285 -3.89 -22.12 0.88
CA ASN A 285 -5.03 -21.80 1.76
C ASN A 285 -5.82 -20.54 1.36
N ASP A 286 -6.20 -20.47 0.08
CA ASP A 286 -6.87 -19.33 -0.54
C ASP A 286 -8.21 -18.97 0.14
N ILE A 287 -9.03 -19.97 0.51
CA ILE A 287 -10.38 -19.69 1.03
C ILE A 287 -10.33 -19.09 2.43
N GLU A 288 -9.44 -19.56 3.30
CA GLU A 288 -9.19 -18.94 4.61
C GLU A 288 -8.79 -17.46 4.43
N ALA A 289 -7.95 -17.14 3.44
CA ALA A 289 -7.56 -15.76 3.15
C ALA A 289 -8.72 -14.89 2.62
N ILE A 290 -9.59 -15.46 1.79
CA ILE A 290 -10.82 -14.78 1.32
C ILE A 290 -11.78 -14.52 2.49
N ILE A 291 -11.93 -15.48 3.41
CA ILE A 291 -12.77 -15.33 4.60
C ILE A 291 -12.22 -14.23 5.51
N GLU A 292 -10.90 -14.16 5.70
CA GLU A 292 -10.24 -13.08 6.43
C GLU A 292 -10.50 -11.72 5.78
N ALA A 293 -10.50 -11.65 4.44
CA ALA A 293 -10.79 -10.43 3.70
C ALA A 293 -12.22 -9.94 3.94
N GLN A 294 -13.25 -10.78 3.77
CA GLN A 294 -14.64 -10.34 4.01
C GLN A 294 -14.89 -9.95 5.49
N THR A 295 -14.17 -10.59 6.42
CA THR A 295 -14.30 -10.32 7.86
C THR A 295 -13.68 -8.97 8.25
N ASN A 296 -12.47 -8.68 7.77
CA ASN A 296 -11.75 -7.46 8.14
C ASN A 296 -12.20 -6.23 7.36
N PHE A 297 -12.83 -6.42 6.20
CA PHE A 297 -13.22 -5.36 5.28
C PHE A 297 -14.73 -5.39 4.99
N PRO A 298 -15.59 -5.16 5.99
CA PRO A 298 -17.05 -5.19 5.82
C PRO A 298 -17.57 -4.10 4.86
N ASP A 299 -16.80 -3.03 4.65
CA ASP A 299 -17.14 -1.92 3.76
C ASP A 299 -16.64 -2.10 2.32
N ALA A 300 -16.03 -3.25 2.00
CA ALA A 300 -15.53 -3.57 0.67
C ALA A 300 -16.66 -3.89 -0.30
N ASN A 301 -16.54 -3.43 -1.54
CA ASN A 301 -17.50 -3.73 -2.60
C ASN A 301 -16.98 -4.78 -3.59
N THR A 302 -15.68 -5.02 -3.61
CA THR A 302 -15.03 -5.91 -4.59
C THR A 302 -13.95 -6.73 -3.91
N PHE A 303 -13.98 -8.04 -4.11
CA PHE A 303 -12.97 -8.96 -3.59
C PHE A 303 -12.24 -9.61 -4.76
N ILE A 304 -10.92 -9.46 -4.77
CA ILE A 304 -10.07 -9.88 -5.89
C ILE A 304 -9.03 -10.86 -5.36
N LEU A 305 -9.02 -12.09 -5.88
CA LEU A 305 -7.98 -13.08 -5.63
C LEU A 305 -6.92 -12.97 -6.72
N VAL A 306 -5.65 -12.81 -6.35
CA VAL A 306 -4.49 -12.89 -7.24
C VAL A 306 -3.71 -14.15 -6.87
N ALA A 307 -3.69 -15.13 -7.78
CA ALA A 307 -3.15 -16.46 -7.49
C ALA A 307 -2.47 -17.10 -8.71
N ASP A 308 -1.70 -18.16 -8.48
CA ASP A 308 -1.06 -18.93 -9.54
C ASP A 308 -1.98 -20.03 -10.10
N ASN A 309 -1.82 -20.39 -11.38
CA ASN A 309 -2.59 -21.47 -12.02
C ASN A 309 -1.88 -22.86 -11.99
N GLN A 310 -1.13 -23.13 -10.93
CA GLN A 310 -0.30 -24.32 -10.72
C GLN A 310 -0.60 -25.00 -9.37
N SER A 311 -1.04 -24.24 -8.37
CA SER A 311 -1.33 -24.68 -7.01
C SER A 311 -2.81 -25.01 -6.82
N LYS A 312 -3.11 -26.17 -6.22
CA LYS A 312 -4.48 -26.55 -5.85
C LYS A 312 -4.93 -25.82 -4.60
N ILE A 313 -6.24 -25.75 -4.37
CA ILE A 313 -6.78 -25.05 -3.20
C ILE A 313 -7.10 -26.07 -2.10
N ARG A 314 -6.31 -26.07 -1.03
CA ARG A 314 -6.40 -27.02 0.08
C ARG A 314 -7.75 -26.97 0.78
N ASP A 315 -8.24 -25.76 0.98
CA ASP A 315 -9.36 -25.42 1.83
C ASP A 315 -10.63 -25.10 1.04
N LEU A 316 -10.73 -25.59 -0.20
CA LEU A 316 -11.88 -25.35 -1.07
C LEU A 316 -13.21 -25.78 -0.44
N GLU A 317 -13.21 -26.75 0.48
CA GLU A 317 -14.40 -27.15 1.23
C GLU A 317 -15.01 -26.03 2.09
N LEU A 318 -14.24 -25.01 2.42
CA LEU A 318 -14.69 -23.84 3.18
C LEU A 318 -15.44 -22.81 2.32
N ILE A 319 -15.53 -23.01 1.01
CA ILE A 319 -16.13 -22.04 0.08
C ILE A 319 -17.57 -21.65 0.44
N GLY A 320 -18.30 -22.54 1.14
CA GLY A 320 -19.64 -22.26 1.65
C GLY A 320 -19.72 -21.09 2.63
N ASN A 321 -18.58 -20.63 3.18
CA ASN A 321 -18.49 -19.48 4.07
C ASN A 321 -18.16 -18.16 3.33
N VAL A 322 -17.94 -18.21 2.02
CA VAL A 322 -17.65 -17.03 1.19
C VAL A 322 -18.96 -16.42 0.71
N ASN A 323 -19.19 -15.16 1.08
CA ASN A 323 -20.49 -14.49 0.89
C ASN A 323 -20.49 -13.43 -0.21
N HIS A 324 -19.35 -13.20 -0.86
CA HIS A 324 -19.17 -12.17 -1.87
C HIS A 324 -18.65 -12.76 -3.19
N PRO A 325 -18.97 -12.16 -4.34
CA PRO A 325 -18.32 -12.50 -5.61
C PRO A 325 -16.80 -12.34 -5.53
N ILE A 326 -16.08 -13.37 -5.99
CA ILE A 326 -14.61 -13.37 -6.01
C ILE A 326 -14.12 -13.26 -7.46
N HIS A 327 -13.45 -12.16 -7.76
CA HIS A 327 -12.83 -11.93 -9.05
C HIS A 327 -11.39 -12.45 -9.03
N ILE A 328 -11.07 -13.43 -9.87
CA ILE A 328 -9.80 -14.15 -9.81
C ILE A 328 -8.89 -13.68 -10.94
N ILE A 329 -7.72 -13.16 -10.61
CA ILE A 329 -6.65 -12.82 -11.55
C ILE A 329 -5.59 -13.91 -11.43
N LEU A 330 -5.42 -14.69 -12.49
CA LEU A 330 -4.41 -15.74 -12.56
C LEU A 330 -3.17 -15.22 -13.27
N ASN A 331 -2.00 -15.72 -12.83
CA ASN A 331 -0.71 -15.34 -13.38
C ASN A 331 -0.59 -15.58 -14.90
N THR A 332 -0.50 -16.85 -15.30
CA THR A 332 -0.44 -17.34 -16.67
C THR A 332 -1.06 -18.73 -16.75
N ALA A 333 -1.57 -19.09 -17.92
CA ALA A 333 -2.04 -20.44 -18.21
C ALA A 333 -1.49 -20.91 -19.56
N GLU A 334 -1.26 -22.21 -19.67
CA GLU A 334 -1.16 -22.84 -20.99
C GLU A 334 -2.47 -22.65 -21.74
N GLU A 335 -2.39 -22.52 -23.07
CA GLU A 335 -3.56 -22.42 -23.92
C GLU A 335 -3.71 -23.69 -24.76
N ASP A 336 -4.95 -24.08 -25.01
CA ASP A 336 -5.22 -25.14 -25.99
C ASP A 336 -4.98 -24.65 -27.43
N HIS A 337 -5.17 -25.54 -28.39
CA HIS A 337 -5.00 -25.23 -29.82
C HIS A 337 -5.91 -24.11 -30.36
N LEU A 338 -6.94 -23.69 -29.61
CA LEU A 338 -7.85 -22.59 -29.95
C LEU A 338 -7.50 -21.29 -29.20
N GLY A 339 -6.42 -21.27 -28.43
CA GLY A 339 -6.06 -20.13 -27.58
C GLY A 339 -6.89 -20.05 -26.30
N ILE A 340 -7.64 -21.11 -25.92
CA ILE A 340 -8.45 -21.11 -24.70
C ILE A 340 -7.56 -21.49 -23.51
N PRO A 341 -7.48 -20.67 -22.45
CA PRO A 341 -6.69 -20.97 -21.27
C PRO A 341 -7.11 -22.25 -20.57
N ILE A 342 -6.11 -23.03 -20.13
CA ILE A 342 -6.27 -24.24 -19.33
C ILE A 342 -6.10 -23.86 -17.85
N VAL A 343 -7.22 -23.78 -17.13
CA VAL A 343 -7.31 -23.27 -15.76
C VAL A 343 -7.60 -24.40 -14.77
N LEU A 344 -6.99 -24.34 -13.58
CA LEU A 344 -7.29 -25.27 -12.50
C LEU A 344 -8.77 -25.26 -12.12
N ASP A 345 -9.33 -26.46 -11.98
CA ASP A 345 -10.76 -26.63 -11.74
C ASP A 345 -11.23 -25.97 -10.43
N ASP A 346 -10.34 -25.80 -9.46
CA ASP A 346 -10.65 -25.18 -8.18
C ASP A 346 -10.99 -23.69 -8.33
N TYR A 347 -10.24 -22.92 -9.13
CA TYR A 347 -10.58 -21.52 -9.42
C TYR A 347 -11.89 -21.39 -10.21
N LYS A 348 -12.17 -22.32 -11.13
CA LYS A 348 -13.47 -22.38 -11.83
C LYS A 348 -14.61 -22.58 -10.83
N LYS A 349 -14.45 -23.50 -9.87
CA LYS A 349 -15.46 -23.72 -8.80
C LYS A 349 -15.64 -22.46 -7.95
N ILE A 350 -14.56 -21.76 -7.59
CA ILE A 350 -14.65 -20.50 -6.85
C ILE A 350 -15.48 -19.47 -7.61
N ALA A 351 -15.11 -19.16 -8.84
CA ALA A 351 -15.79 -18.14 -9.64
C ALA A 351 -17.27 -18.50 -9.87
N LEU A 352 -17.56 -19.77 -10.18
CA LEU A 352 -18.94 -20.23 -10.40
C LEU A 352 -19.79 -20.18 -9.12
N PHE A 353 -19.25 -20.63 -7.98
CA PHE A 353 -19.97 -20.67 -6.71
C PHE A 353 -20.26 -19.26 -6.19
N THR A 354 -19.27 -18.37 -6.27
CA THR A 354 -19.37 -17.00 -5.75
C THR A 354 -20.01 -16.02 -6.73
N LYS A 355 -20.29 -16.46 -7.97
CA LYS A 355 -20.73 -15.59 -9.10
C LYS A 355 -19.70 -14.50 -9.43
N GLY A 356 -18.43 -14.86 -9.31
CA GLY A 356 -17.28 -14.03 -9.65
C GLY A 356 -16.87 -14.17 -11.12
N SER A 357 -15.61 -13.84 -11.41
CA SER A 357 -15.04 -13.90 -12.76
C SER A 357 -13.59 -14.38 -12.73
N ILE A 358 -13.07 -14.79 -13.89
CA ILE A 358 -11.67 -15.20 -14.06
C ILE A 358 -11.01 -14.32 -15.13
N TYR A 359 -9.82 -13.83 -14.82
CA TYR A 359 -8.95 -13.06 -15.71
C TYR A 359 -7.63 -13.81 -15.84
N VAL A 360 -7.25 -14.18 -17.05
CA VAL A 360 -6.03 -14.97 -17.32
C VAL A 360 -5.57 -14.73 -18.76
N ASN A 361 -4.26 -14.65 -18.99
CA ASN A 361 -3.66 -14.41 -20.32
C ASN A 361 -4.27 -13.20 -21.08
N ASN A 362 -4.59 -12.09 -20.37
CA ASN A 362 -5.30 -10.91 -20.90
C ASN A 362 -6.73 -11.16 -21.42
N GLN A 363 -7.28 -12.35 -21.20
CA GLN A 363 -8.66 -12.73 -21.50
C GLN A 363 -9.53 -12.63 -20.24
N GLU A 364 -10.84 -12.45 -20.41
CA GLU A 364 -11.80 -12.19 -19.34
C GLU A 364 -12.99 -13.14 -19.47
N PHE A 365 -13.33 -13.84 -18.40
CA PHE A 365 -14.43 -14.80 -18.33
C PHE A 365 -15.33 -14.39 -17.17
N LYS A 366 -16.42 -13.66 -17.48
CA LYS A 366 -17.27 -12.98 -16.51
C LYS A 366 -18.63 -13.65 -16.31
N THR A 367 -19.05 -14.46 -17.27
CA THR A 367 -20.32 -15.19 -17.21
C THR A 367 -20.12 -16.67 -16.89
N ILE A 368 -21.19 -17.32 -16.43
CA ILE A 368 -21.19 -18.76 -16.14
C ILE A 368 -20.76 -19.58 -17.36
N ASP A 369 -21.24 -19.22 -18.55
CA ASP A 369 -20.96 -19.95 -19.79
C ASP A 369 -19.52 -19.74 -20.26
N GLU A 370 -19.00 -18.51 -20.14
CA GLU A 370 -17.58 -18.21 -20.39
C GLU A 370 -16.68 -19.01 -19.45
N ILE A 371 -16.97 -19.03 -18.13
CA ILE A 371 -16.15 -19.77 -17.15
C ILE A 371 -16.22 -21.29 -17.42
N LYS A 372 -17.38 -21.83 -17.81
CA LYS A 372 -17.52 -23.25 -18.19
C LYS A 372 -16.76 -23.59 -19.47
N SER A 373 -16.58 -22.63 -20.37
CA SER A 373 -15.84 -22.81 -21.63
C SER A 373 -14.34 -23.02 -21.43
N LEU A 374 -13.78 -22.52 -20.31
CA LEU A 374 -12.37 -22.71 -19.96
C LEU A 374 -12.01 -24.19 -19.89
N ARG A 375 -10.84 -24.55 -20.42
CA ARG A 375 -10.30 -25.91 -20.30
C ARG A 375 -9.87 -26.17 -18.86
N SER A 376 -10.16 -27.36 -18.37
CA SER A 376 -9.86 -27.75 -16.99
C SER A 376 -8.49 -28.42 -16.89
N LYS A 377 -7.63 -27.87 -16.03
CA LYS A 377 -6.44 -28.55 -15.49
C LYS A 377 -6.86 -29.29 -14.22
N LYS A 378 -6.55 -30.59 -14.14
CA LYS A 378 -6.93 -31.47 -13.03
C LYS A 378 -5.92 -31.49 -11.90
#